data_AF-A0A380FEQ1-F1
#
_entry.id   AF-A0A380FEQ1-F1
#
_cell.length_a   1.000
_cell.length_b   1.000
_cell.length_c   1.000
_cell.angle_alpha   90.00
_cell.angle_beta   90.00
_cell.angle_gamma   90.00
#
_symmetry.space_group_name_H-M   'P 1'
#
loop_
_entity.id
_entity.type
_entity.pdbx_description
1 polymer ?
#
loop_
_entity_poly.entity_id
_entity_poly.type
_entity_poly.pdbx_seq_one_letter_code
_entity_poly.pdbx_strand_id
1 'polypeptide(L)'
;MVQVLPVVSEILSELEYNNYVIETEQSLPDGNFPTVAIANPEDEAAFERGLALANETDAQMIIATDPDADRLGFIERYDNHNYRYFNGNEIGLLLMKLRFQDLADANKSQFIIKSIVTSELAERLALALDVEVNNVLTGFKFISHLLEEKENKNEQQLLLAFEESHGYLAQTISRDKDAIQIVPLLIKYKNLLANNGLTFKDEMEDIYKNIGAFKDRTLAPSFEGTEGVEKINRIMNYFRSNELSTLCGLEVKKVEDYESGYLNR
;
A
#
# COMPACT_ATOMS: atom_id res chain seq x y z
N MET A 1 -14.90 0.77 10.96
CA MET A 1 -15.92 1.03 9.93
C MET A 1 -15.35 0.64 8.59
N VAL A 2 -16.19 0.06 7.72
CA VAL A 2 -15.74 -0.52 6.46
C VAL A 2 -16.63 -0.04 5.31
N GLN A 3 -16.02 0.45 4.24
CA GLN A 3 -16.66 0.89 3.01
C GLN A 3 -16.25 -0.09 1.91
N VAL A 4 -17.00 -1.17 1.78
CA VAL A 4 -16.54 -2.41 1.11
C VAL A 4 -17.71 -3.18 0.54
N LEU A 5 -17.41 -3.97 -0.50
CA LEU A 5 -18.28 -5.01 -1.01
C LEU A 5 -18.75 -5.97 0.12
N PRO A 6 -19.93 -6.61 -0.02
CA PRO A 6 -20.48 -7.54 0.97
C PRO A 6 -19.48 -8.60 1.49
N VAL A 7 -18.56 -9.04 0.63
CA VAL A 7 -17.54 -10.06 0.91
C VAL A 7 -16.68 -9.74 2.14
N VAL A 8 -16.27 -8.48 2.33
CA VAL A 8 -15.45 -8.13 3.50
C VAL A 8 -16.25 -8.27 4.79
N SER A 9 -17.52 -7.82 4.79
CA SER A 9 -18.38 -7.95 5.97
C SER A 9 -18.68 -9.41 6.31
N GLU A 10 -18.83 -10.27 5.31
CA GLU A 10 -18.98 -11.72 5.50
C GLU A 10 -17.75 -12.32 6.17
N ILE A 11 -16.55 -12.02 5.67
CA ILE A 11 -15.28 -12.51 6.23
C ILE A 11 -15.07 -12.01 7.66
N LEU A 12 -15.36 -10.74 7.94
CA LEU A 12 -15.27 -10.22 9.31
C LEU A 12 -16.23 -10.96 10.25
N SER A 13 -17.43 -11.26 9.79
CA SER A 13 -18.41 -12.03 10.56
C SER A 13 -17.95 -13.47 10.81
N GLU A 14 -17.36 -14.13 9.80
CA GLU A 14 -16.77 -15.48 9.94
C GLU A 14 -15.57 -15.51 10.89
N LEU A 15 -14.79 -14.43 10.92
CA LEU A 15 -13.67 -14.24 11.86
C LEU A 15 -14.11 -13.73 13.24
N GLU A 16 -15.42 -13.69 13.50
CA GLU A 16 -16.04 -13.24 14.76
C GLU A 16 -15.73 -11.77 15.14
N TYR A 17 -15.34 -10.95 14.16
CA TYR A 17 -15.31 -9.50 14.33
C TYR A 17 -16.72 -8.95 14.29
N ASN A 18 -17.25 -8.54 15.43
CA ASN A 18 -18.62 -8.03 15.56
C ASN A 18 -18.71 -6.51 15.79
N ASN A 19 -17.57 -5.85 16.05
CA ASN A 19 -17.53 -4.42 16.36
C ASN A 19 -17.14 -3.60 15.12
N TYR A 20 -18.01 -3.61 14.11
CA TYR A 20 -17.85 -2.78 12.93
C TYR A 20 -19.19 -2.24 12.45
N VAL A 21 -19.12 -1.15 11.70
CA VAL A 21 -20.26 -0.54 11.00
C VAL A 21 -19.90 -0.38 9.53
N ILE A 22 -20.89 -0.49 8.66
CA ILE A 22 -20.74 -0.40 7.21
C ILE A 22 -21.29 0.96 6.76
N GLU A 23 -20.55 1.69 5.92
CA GLU A 23 -21.11 2.85 5.21
C GLU A 23 -21.99 2.33 4.07
N THR A 24 -23.31 2.36 4.27
CA THR A 24 -24.25 1.67 3.40
C THR A 24 -24.37 2.29 2.01
N GLU A 25 -24.24 3.61 1.87
CA GLU A 25 -24.47 4.26 0.57
C GLU A 25 -23.37 3.93 -0.45
N GLN A 26 -22.13 3.82 0.00
CA GLN A 26 -20.96 3.45 -0.81
C GLN A 26 -20.74 1.94 -0.93
N SER A 27 -21.38 1.14 -0.08
CA SER A 27 -21.24 -0.33 -0.09
C SER A 27 -22.32 -1.04 -0.94
N LEU A 28 -23.24 -0.29 -1.54
CA LEU A 28 -24.22 -0.81 -2.49
C LEU A 28 -23.62 -0.84 -3.91
N PRO A 29 -23.73 -1.96 -4.65
CA PRO A 29 -23.26 -2.02 -6.03
C PRO A 29 -24.01 -1.05 -6.95
N ASP A 30 -23.35 0.04 -7.34
CA ASP A 30 -23.85 1.01 -8.34
C ASP A 30 -22.71 1.43 -9.27
N GLY A 31 -22.83 1.09 -10.55
CA GLY A 31 -21.81 1.38 -11.57
C GLY A 31 -21.63 2.87 -11.89
N ASN A 32 -22.51 3.75 -11.37
CA ASN A 32 -22.35 5.20 -11.51
C ASN A 32 -21.52 5.84 -10.39
N PHE A 33 -21.18 5.08 -9.34
CA PHE A 33 -20.46 5.57 -8.16
C PHE A 33 -20.95 6.95 -7.66
N PRO A 34 -22.25 7.12 -7.38
CA PRO A 34 -22.88 8.44 -7.24
C PRO A 34 -22.39 9.24 -6.01
N THR A 35 -21.64 8.59 -5.12
CA THR A 35 -21.20 9.10 -3.83
C THR A 35 -19.79 9.66 -3.84
N VAL A 36 -18.98 9.40 -4.88
CA VAL A 36 -17.58 9.81 -4.99
C VAL A 36 -17.22 10.18 -6.42
N ALA A 37 -16.30 11.12 -6.60
CA ALA A 37 -15.78 11.43 -7.94
C ALA A 37 -14.90 10.30 -8.48
N ILE A 38 -14.10 9.69 -7.60
CA ILE A 38 -13.18 8.60 -7.90
C ILE A 38 -13.31 7.56 -6.79
N ALA A 39 -13.74 6.35 -7.13
CA ALA A 39 -13.81 5.23 -6.20
C ALA A 39 -12.44 4.57 -6.05
N ASN A 40 -11.45 5.32 -5.54
CA ASN A 40 -10.09 4.83 -5.32
C ASN A 40 -9.62 5.19 -3.91
N PRO A 41 -9.21 4.22 -3.08
CA PRO A 41 -8.71 4.48 -1.72
C PRO A 41 -7.35 5.21 -1.65
N GLU A 42 -6.70 5.45 -2.80
CA GLU A 42 -5.57 6.39 -2.93
C GLU A 42 -6.00 7.86 -2.73
N ASP A 43 -7.30 8.17 -2.92
CA ASP A 43 -7.86 9.50 -2.75
C ASP A 43 -8.50 9.63 -1.36
N GLU A 44 -8.00 10.56 -0.55
CA GLU A 44 -8.56 10.85 0.77
C GLU A 44 -10.05 11.25 0.69
N ALA A 45 -10.50 11.84 -0.43
CA ALA A 45 -11.90 12.20 -0.63
C ALA A 45 -12.83 10.98 -0.63
N ALA A 46 -12.33 9.79 -0.97
CA ALA A 46 -13.12 8.56 -0.93
C ALA A 46 -13.60 8.23 0.51
N PHE A 47 -12.92 8.76 1.53
CA PHE A 47 -13.18 8.50 2.95
C PHE A 47 -14.13 9.49 3.61
N GLU A 48 -14.59 10.57 2.95
CA GLU A 48 -15.37 11.63 3.57
C GLU A 48 -16.65 11.14 4.27
N ARG A 49 -17.41 10.28 3.58
CA ARG A 49 -18.63 9.66 4.12
C ARG A 49 -18.33 8.71 5.26
N GLY A 50 -17.25 7.97 5.12
CA GLY A 50 -16.71 7.17 6.21
C GLY A 50 -16.38 8.01 7.44
N LEU A 51 -15.67 9.12 7.28
CA LEU A 51 -15.34 10.02 8.39
C LEU A 51 -16.61 10.56 9.08
N ALA A 52 -17.65 10.91 8.31
CA ALA A 52 -18.94 11.32 8.87
C ALA A 52 -19.58 10.21 9.71
N LEU A 53 -19.70 9.00 9.18
CA LEU A 53 -20.25 7.86 9.92
C LEU A 53 -19.39 7.49 11.14
N ALA A 54 -18.07 7.58 11.02
CA ALA A 54 -17.15 7.33 12.13
C ALA A 54 -17.33 8.36 13.26
N ASN A 55 -17.62 9.63 12.95
CA ASN A 55 -17.96 10.64 13.96
C ASN A 55 -19.28 10.32 14.69
N GLU A 56 -20.27 9.74 14.01
CA GLU A 56 -21.54 9.35 14.61
C GLU A 56 -21.44 8.08 15.47
N THR A 57 -20.58 7.15 15.08
CA THR A 57 -20.47 5.80 15.68
C THR A 57 -19.25 5.62 16.57
N ASP A 58 -18.42 6.65 16.72
CA ASP A 58 -17.13 6.61 17.44
C ASP A 58 -16.16 5.54 16.91
N ALA A 59 -16.18 5.29 15.59
CA ALA A 59 -15.32 4.27 14.98
C ALA A 59 -13.85 4.74 14.91
N GLN A 60 -12.92 3.98 15.49
CA GLN A 60 -11.49 4.36 15.57
C GLN A 60 -10.70 4.18 14.27
N MET A 61 -11.23 3.40 13.33
CA MET A 61 -10.55 3.07 12.09
C MET A 61 -11.56 2.97 10.95
N ILE A 62 -11.15 3.48 9.80
CA ILE A 62 -11.90 3.47 8.55
C ILE A 62 -11.09 2.67 7.55
N ILE A 63 -11.72 1.72 6.88
CA ILE A 63 -11.09 0.94 5.80
C ILE A 63 -12.00 1.07 4.58
N ALA A 64 -11.40 1.38 3.43
CA ALA A 64 -12.09 1.43 2.14
C ALA A 64 -11.35 0.58 1.12
N THR A 65 -12.09 -0.10 0.26
CA THR A 65 -11.54 -0.78 -0.92
C THR A 65 -12.03 -0.11 -2.19
N ASP A 66 -11.36 -0.37 -3.30
CA ASP A 66 -11.88 -0.03 -4.62
C ASP A 66 -12.99 -1.03 -5.06
N PRO A 67 -13.71 -0.74 -6.17
CA PRO A 67 -14.90 -1.49 -6.56
C PRO A 67 -14.68 -2.96 -6.91
N ASP A 68 -13.48 -3.36 -7.33
CA ASP A 68 -13.08 -4.75 -7.60
C ASP A 68 -12.28 -5.39 -6.46
N ALA A 69 -12.07 -4.63 -5.37
CA ALA A 69 -11.39 -5.06 -4.14
C ALA A 69 -9.95 -5.56 -4.35
N ASP A 70 -9.25 -4.98 -5.33
CA ASP A 70 -7.83 -5.20 -5.55
C ASP A 70 -6.97 -4.26 -4.69
N ARG A 71 -7.51 -3.08 -4.31
CA ARG A 71 -6.84 -2.08 -3.45
C ARG A 71 -7.57 -1.81 -2.15
N LEU A 72 -6.80 -1.31 -1.19
CA LEU A 72 -7.33 -0.75 0.04
C LEU A 72 -6.58 0.47 0.54
N GLY A 73 -7.29 1.29 1.31
CA GLY A 73 -6.71 2.36 2.12
C GLY A 73 -7.36 2.37 3.48
N PHE A 74 -6.71 3.04 4.42
CA PHE A 74 -7.31 3.21 5.74
C PHE A 74 -6.95 4.55 6.38
N ILE A 75 -7.81 4.96 7.30
CA ILE A 75 -7.61 6.09 8.20
C ILE A 75 -7.67 5.58 9.63
N GLU A 76 -6.70 6.01 10.45
CA GLU A 76 -6.78 5.87 11.90
C GLU A 76 -7.28 7.18 12.51
N ARG A 77 -8.28 7.10 13.40
CA ARG A 77 -8.83 8.25 14.13
C ARG A 77 -8.31 8.26 15.57
N TYR A 78 -7.95 9.45 16.04
CA TYR A 78 -7.51 9.71 17.42
C TYR A 78 -8.57 10.47 18.21
N ASP A 79 -9.35 11.32 17.53
CA ASP A 79 -10.56 11.98 18.04
C ASP A 79 -11.45 12.42 16.86
N ASN A 80 -12.55 13.14 17.14
CA ASN A 80 -13.53 13.56 16.12
C ASN A 80 -12.99 14.50 15.04
N HIS A 81 -11.83 15.13 15.24
CA HIS A 81 -11.22 16.05 14.28
C HIS A 81 -9.75 15.76 14.01
N ASN A 82 -9.21 14.70 14.59
CA ASN A 82 -7.83 14.30 14.44
C ASN A 82 -7.77 12.86 13.94
N TYR A 83 -7.29 12.71 12.72
CA TYR A 83 -7.09 11.45 12.07
C TYR A 83 -5.84 11.50 11.21
N ARG A 84 -5.34 10.33 10.84
CA ARG A 84 -4.24 10.19 9.89
C ARG A 84 -4.63 9.22 8.79
N TYR A 85 -4.53 9.69 7.56
CA TYR A 85 -4.48 8.86 6.37
C TYR A 85 -3.08 8.26 6.23
N PHE A 86 -3.02 6.99 5.85
CA PHE A 86 -1.77 6.27 5.59
C PHE A 86 -1.69 5.99 4.09
N ASN A 87 -0.61 6.46 3.46
CA ASN A 87 -0.40 6.21 2.04
C ASN A 87 0.05 4.76 1.79
N GLY A 88 0.00 4.30 0.55
CA GLY A 88 0.23 2.89 0.26
C GLY A 88 1.62 2.36 0.63
N ASN A 89 2.66 3.20 0.61
CA ASN A 89 3.97 2.80 1.11
C ASN A 89 3.94 2.54 2.62
N GLU A 90 3.29 3.41 3.39
CA GLU A 90 3.18 3.27 4.85
C GLU A 90 2.37 2.04 5.24
N ILE A 91 1.27 1.77 4.54
CA ILE A 91 0.47 0.56 4.74
C ILE A 91 1.33 -0.69 4.48
N GLY A 92 2.12 -0.70 3.41
CA GLY A 92 3.06 -1.80 3.11
C GLY A 92 4.05 -2.05 4.25
N LEU A 93 4.65 -0.99 4.80
CA LEU A 93 5.60 -1.07 5.92
C LEU A 93 4.95 -1.64 7.20
N LEU A 94 3.74 -1.19 7.52
CA LEU A 94 2.97 -1.71 8.65
C LEU A 94 2.67 -3.21 8.47
N LEU A 95 2.23 -3.62 7.28
CA LEU A 95 1.98 -5.02 6.98
C LEU A 95 3.24 -5.87 7.07
N MET A 96 4.38 -5.36 6.59
CA MET A 96 5.67 -6.05 6.75
C MET A 96 6.00 -6.31 8.22
N LYS A 97 5.82 -5.31 9.10
CA LYS A 97 6.09 -5.44 10.54
C LYS A 97 5.18 -6.48 11.21
N LEU A 98 3.86 -6.38 11.00
CA LEU A 98 2.90 -7.35 11.52
C LEU A 98 3.26 -8.76 11.07
N ARG A 99 3.43 -8.94 9.76
CA ARG A 99 3.61 -10.27 9.18
C ARG A 99 4.96 -10.87 9.56
N PHE A 100 6.00 -10.06 9.71
CA PHE A 100 7.31 -10.55 10.14
C PHE A 100 7.22 -11.12 11.56
N GLN A 101 6.51 -10.42 12.46
CA GLN A 101 6.25 -10.90 13.82
C GLN A 101 5.43 -12.19 13.82
N ASP A 102 4.36 -12.27 13.03
CA ASP A 102 3.49 -13.45 12.94
C ASP A 102 4.18 -14.68 12.34
N LEU A 103 5.14 -14.46 11.44
CA LEU A 103 5.84 -15.51 10.71
C LEU A 103 7.22 -15.84 11.29
N ALA A 104 7.59 -15.25 12.42
CA ALA A 104 8.91 -15.40 13.04
C ALA A 104 9.27 -16.86 13.40
N ASP A 105 8.26 -17.70 13.66
CA ASP A 105 8.43 -19.13 13.99
C ASP A 105 8.56 -20.03 12.74
N ALA A 106 8.64 -19.46 11.54
CA ALA A 106 8.75 -20.23 10.30
C ALA A 106 10.18 -20.73 10.06
N ASN A 107 10.34 -22.02 9.76
CA ASN A 107 11.62 -22.65 9.34
C ASN A 107 12.11 -22.18 7.94
N LYS A 108 11.56 -21.10 7.38
CA LYS A 108 11.83 -20.63 6.03
C LYS A 108 12.31 -19.18 6.06
N SER A 109 13.32 -18.89 5.25
CA SER A 109 13.67 -17.50 4.95
C SER A 109 12.48 -16.78 4.29
N GLN A 110 12.40 -15.47 4.52
CA GLN A 110 11.28 -14.66 4.06
C GLN A 110 11.72 -13.71 2.95
N PHE A 111 10.78 -13.34 2.08
CA PHE A 111 11.04 -12.37 1.03
C PHE A 111 9.85 -11.42 0.83
N ILE A 112 10.12 -10.22 0.37
CA ILE A 112 9.13 -9.32 -0.21
C ILE A 112 9.30 -9.23 -1.73
N ILE A 113 8.21 -8.88 -2.41
CA ILE A 113 8.24 -8.45 -3.81
C ILE A 113 7.58 -7.07 -3.90
N LYS A 114 8.24 -6.09 -4.52
CA LYS A 114 7.65 -4.76 -4.73
C LYS A 114 7.92 -4.22 -6.13
N SER A 115 7.12 -3.24 -6.54
CA SER A 115 7.40 -2.48 -7.75
C SER A 115 8.65 -1.58 -7.57
N ILE A 116 9.32 -1.24 -8.66
CA ILE A 116 10.46 -0.30 -8.67
C ILE A 116 10.07 1.14 -8.25
N VAL A 117 8.79 1.50 -8.30
CA VAL A 117 8.30 2.83 -7.90
C VAL A 117 7.78 2.87 -6.45
N THR A 118 7.72 1.70 -5.80
CA THR A 118 7.44 1.58 -4.37
C THR A 118 8.64 1.99 -3.52
N SER A 119 8.36 2.69 -2.41
CA SER A 119 9.35 3.35 -1.56
C SER A 119 10.57 2.50 -1.21
N GLU A 120 11.74 3.13 -1.28
CA GLU A 120 13.02 2.60 -0.81
C GLU A 120 13.05 2.32 0.71
N LEU A 121 12.14 2.93 1.48
CA LEU A 121 12.03 2.62 2.90
C LEU A 121 11.64 1.15 3.15
N ALA A 122 10.86 0.56 2.25
CA ALA A 122 10.51 -0.85 2.34
C ALA A 122 11.74 -1.76 2.20
N GLU A 123 12.69 -1.41 1.33
CA GLU A 123 13.94 -2.15 1.18
C GLU A 123 14.78 -2.07 2.45
N ARG A 124 14.90 -0.86 3.01
CA ARG A 124 15.66 -0.66 4.25
C ARG A 124 15.05 -1.40 5.43
N LEU A 125 13.72 -1.42 5.53
CA LEU A 125 13.03 -2.19 6.55
C LEU A 125 13.26 -3.70 6.35
N ALA A 126 13.11 -4.21 5.12
CA ALA A 126 13.35 -5.61 4.81
C ALA A 126 14.79 -6.05 5.16
N LEU A 127 15.80 -5.25 4.80
CA LEU A 127 17.20 -5.50 5.15
C LEU A 127 17.43 -5.53 6.66
N ALA A 128 16.79 -4.64 7.42
CA ALA A 128 16.88 -4.63 8.89
C ALA A 128 16.20 -5.85 9.54
N LEU A 129 15.24 -6.46 8.85
CA LEU A 129 14.52 -7.67 9.26
C LEU A 129 15.15 -8.96 8.72
N ASP A 130 16.27 -8.89 7.99
CA ASP A 130 16.89 -10.03 7.29
C ASP A 130 15.93 -10.72 6.28
N VAL A 131 15.15 -9.90 5.57
CA VAL A 131 14.16 -10.31 4.56
C VAL A 131 14.70 -9.98 3.16
N GLU A 132 14.62 -10.95 2.25
CA GLU A 132 15.06 -10.77 0.87
C GLU A 132 14.15 -9.77 0.12
N VAL A 133 14.74 -8.83 -0.62
CA VAL A 133 14.02 -7.85 -1.44
C VAL A 133 14.06 -8.26 -2.91
N ASN A 134 12.88 -8.31 -3.55
CA ASN A 134 12.76 -8.55 -4.98
C ASN A 134 12.03 -7.37 -5.64
N ASN A 135 12.75 -6.58 -6.43
CA ASN A 135 12.18 -5.46 -7.20
C ASN A 135 11.77 -5.91 -8.59
N VAL A 136 10.56 -5.55 -9.00
CA VAL A 136 10.02 -5.82 -10.35
C VAL A 136 9.45 -4.55 -10.99
N LEU A 137 9.23 -4.57 -12.31
CA LEU A 137 8.58 -3.47 -13.01
C LEU A 137 7.15 -3.25 -12.50
N THR A 138 6.65 -2.02 -12.65
CA THR A 138 5.25 -1.67 -12.30
C THR A 138 4.25 -2.56 -13.04
N GLY A 139 3.22 -2.99 -12.31
CA GLY A 139 2.18 -3.87 -12.76
C GLY A 139 2.27 -5.23 -12.09
N PHE A 140 1.22 -5.57 -11.33
CA PHE A 140 1.14 -6.81 -10.54
C PHE A 140 1.41 -8.11 -11.32
N LYS A 141 1.25 -8.13 -12.65
CA LYS A 141 1.65 -9.28 -13.50
C LYS A 141 3.11 -9.72 -13.28
N PHE A 142 4.03 -8.78 -13.03
CA PHE A 142 5.44 -9.11 -12.80
C PHE A 142 5.65 -9.70 -11.41
N ILE A 143 4.91 -9.21 -10.42
CA ILE A 143 4.86 -9.78 -9.07
C ILE A 143 4.34 -11.23 -9.15
N SER A 144 3.21 -11.44 -9.83
CA SER A 144 2.58 -12.76 -9.98
C SER A 144 3.48 -13.76 -10.67
N HIS A 145 4.21 -13.34 -11.71
CA HIS A 145 5.18 -14.20 -12.40
C HIS A 145 6.31 -14.64 -11.47
N LEU A 146 6.90 -13.72 -10.70
CA LEU A 146 7.99 -14.06 -9.77
C LEU A 146 7.48 -14.91 -8.59
N LEU A 147 6.25 -14.70 -8.13
CA LEU A 147 5.61 -15.57 -7.13
C LEU A 147 5.52 -17.01 -7.62
N GLU A 148 5.07 -17.22 -8.86
CA GLU A 148 4.99 -18.56 -9.46
C GLU A 148 6.37 -19.24 -9.52
N GLU A 149 7.41 -18.50 -9.91
CA GLU A 149 8.78 -19.04 -9.95
C GLU A 149 9.32 -19.44 -8.56
N LYS A 150 9.00 -18.66 -7.52
CA LYS A 150 9.44 -18.92 -6.13
C LYS A 150 8.65 -20.05 -5.47
N GLU A 151 7.35 -20.16 -5.71
CA GLU A 151 6.51 -21.25 -5.18
C GLU A 151 6.97 -22.62 -5.66
N ASN A 152 7.35 -22.72 -6.93
CA ASN A 152 7.86 -23.95 -7.52
C ASN A 152 9.14 -24.47 -6.82
N LYS A 153 9.87 -23.60 -6.12
CA LYS A 153 11.08 -23.96 -5.35
C LYS A 153 10.76 -24.32 -3.89
N ASN A 154 9.67 -23.80 -3.32
CA ASN A 154 9.18 -24.05 -1.96
C ASN A 154 10.19 -23.79 -0.81
N GLU A 155 11.26 -23.04 -1.07
CA GLU A 155 12.37 -22.80 -0.13
C GLU A 155 12.16 -21.57 0.77
N GLN A 156 11.34 -20.62 0.33
CA GLN A 156 11.13 -19.34 1.00
C GLN A 156 9.65 -19.05 1.20
N GLN A 157 9.34 -18.14 2.11
CA GLN A 157 7.98 -17.72 2.43
C GLN A 157 7.74 -16.26 2.06
N LEU A 158 6.63 -15.98 1.39
CA LEU A 158 6.22 -14.62 1.07
C LEU A 158 5.87 -13.85 2.35
N LEU A 159 6.61 -12.78 2.62
CA LEU A 159 6.31 -11.83 3.69
C LEU A 159 5.32 -10.75 3.25
N LEU A 160 5.44 -10.23 2.03
CA LEU A 160 4.48 -9.31 1.42
C LEU A 160 4.82 -9.12 -0.06
N ALA A 161 3.82 -9.10 -0.91
CA ALA A 161 3.94 -8.62 -2.28
C ALA A 161 3.08 -7.35 -2.42
N PHE A 162 3.64 -6.23 -2.89
CA PHE A 162 2.86 -4.99 -2.94
C PHE A 162 3.34 -3.93 -3.93
N GLU A 163 2.44 -3.01 -4.26
CA GLU A 163 2.68 -1.79 -5.01
C GLU A 163 2.22 -0.58 -4.16
N GLU A 164 2.89 0.57 -4.30
CA GLU A 164 2.56 1.80 -3.57
C GLU A 164 1.19 2.37 -3.92
N SER A 165 0.61 1.95 -5.05
CA SER A 165 -0.75 2.23 -5.48
C SER A 165 -1.78 1.41 -4.71
N HIS A 166 -1.59 1.23 -3.40
CA HIS A 166 -2.55 0.61 -2.49
C HIS A 166 -2.86 -0.86 -2.73
N GLY A 167 -1.97 -1.57 -3.43
CA GLY A 167 -2.14 -2.96 -3.82
C GLY A 167 -1.26 -3.91 -3.03
N TYR A 168 -1.84 -4.92 -2.38
CA TYR A 168 -1.06 -5.87 -1.57
C TYR A 168 -1.56 -7.30 -1.72
N LEU A 169 -0.67 -8.25 -1.48
CA LEU A 169 -0.96 -9.67 -1.44
C LEU A 169 -0.18 -10.31 -0.29
N ALA A 170 -0.93 -10.90 0.64
CA ALA A 170 -0.34 -11.56 1.80
C ALA A 170 -0.07 -13.04 1.54
N GLN A 171 -1.05 -13.74 1.01
CA GLN A 171 -0.97 -15.13 0.62
C GLN A 171 -1.33 -15.29 -0.85
N THR A 172 -0.75 -16.30 -1.47
CA THR A 172 -0.87 -16.54 -2.90
C THR A 172 -2.13 -17.31 -3.31
N ILE A 173 -3.23 -17.04 -2.58
CA ILE A 173 -4.57 -17.58 -2.86
C ILE A 173 -5.08 -17.03 -4.19
N SER A 174 -4.72 -15.79 -4.51
CA SER A 174 -4.93 -15.13 -5.79
C SER A 174 -3.59 -14.81 -6.48
N ARG A 175 -3.66 -14.44 -7.77
CA ARG A 175 -2.53 -13.95 -8.57
C ARG A 175 -2.67 -12.47 -8.92
N ASP A 176 -3.40 -11.73 -8.11
CA ASP A 176 -3.56 -10.29 -8.20
C ASP A 176 -3.45 -9.69 -6.79
N LYS A 177 -3.52 -8.37 -6.70
CA LYS A 177 -3.73 -7.67 -5.43
C LYS A 177 -5.05 -8.14 -4.83
N ASP A 178 -5.09 -8.26 -3.51
CA ASP A 178 -6.24 -8.83 -2.82
C ASP A 178 -6.47 -8.07 -1.52
N ALA A 179 -7.31 -7.04 -1.59
CA ALA A 179 -7.63 -6.24 -0.42
C ALA A 179 -8.32 -7.07 0.67
N ILE A 180 -9.08 -8.07 0.27
CA ILE A 180 -9.88 -8.93 1.13
C ILE A 180 -9.00 -9.67 2.14
N GLN A 181 -7.83 -10.14 1.73
CA GLN A 181 -6.85 -10.76 2.62
C GLN A 181 -6.24 -9.79 3.64
N ILE A 182 -6.18 -8.50 3.30
CA ILE A 182 -5.39 -7.51 4.02
C ILE A 182 -6.24 -6.77 5.07
N VAL A 183 -7.53 -6.56 4.80
CA VAL A 183 -8.47 -5.99 5.78
C VAL A 183 -8.39 -6.68 7.16
N PRO A 184 -8.51 -8.02 7.27
CA PRO A 184 -8.43 -8.68 8.57
C PRO A 184 -7.03 -8.58 9.21
N LEU A 185 -5.95 -8.50 8.42
CA LEU A 185 -4.60 -8.28 8.94
C LEU A 185 -4.46 -6.89 9.55
N LEU A 186 -5.00 -5.85 8.91
CA LEU A 186 -5.00 -4.50 9.47
C LEU A 186 -5.83 -4.41 10.75
N ILE A 187 -7.01 -5.03 10.79
CA ILE A 187 -7.84 -5.07 12.00
C ILE A 187 -7.12 -5.81 13.13
N LYS A 188 -6.48 -6.95 12.82
CA LYS A 188 -5.63 -7.67 13.78
C LYS A 188 -4.52 -6.76 14.32
N TYR A 189 -3.83 -6.04 13.45
CA TYR A 189 -2.74 -5.16 13.88
C TYR A 189 -3.24 -4.01 14.73
N LYS A 190 -4.37 -3.39 14.36
CA LYS A 190 -5.00 -2.34 15.16
C LYS A 190 -5.31 -2.83 16.58
N ASN A 191 -5.88 -4.03 16.71
CA ASN A 191 -6.16 -4.64 18.01
C ASN A 191 -4.88 -4.90 18.81
N LEU A 192 -3.83 -5.44 18.16
CA LEU A 192 -2.54 -5.69 18.80
C LEU A 192 -1.89 -4.40 19.32
N LEU A 193 -1.89 -3.33 18.51
CA LEU A 193 -1.35 -2.03 18.92
C LEU A 193 -2.17 -1.42 20.05
N ALA A 194 -3.50 -1.44 19.94
CA ALA A 194 -4.39 -0.89 20.97
C ALA A 194 -4.22 -1.60 22.33
N ASN A 195 -4.06 -2.93 22.33
CA ASN A 195 -3.79 -3.70 23.55
C ASN A 195 -2.47 -3.34 24.23
N ASN A 196 -1.53 -2.78 23.49
CA ASN A 196 -0.25 -2.27 23.99
C ASN A 196 -0.25 -0.75 24.23
N GLY A 197 -1.40 -0.09 24.09
CA GLY A 197 -1.51 1.37 24.22
C GLY A 197 -0.84 2.15 23.09
N LEU A 198 -0.69 1.53 21.92
CA LEU A 198 -0.04 2.08 20.73
C LEU A 198 -1.03 2.31 19.58
N THR A 199 -0.61 3.13 18.63
CA THR A 199 -1.31 3.45 17.39
C THR A 199 -0.49 3.09 16.16
N PHE A 200 -1.11 3.06 14.98
CA PHE A 200 -0.34 2.91 13.73
C PHE A 200 0.63 4.07 13.51
N LYS A 201 0.30 5.25 14.02
CA LYS A 201 1.23 6.38 14.01
C LYS A 201 2.48 6.10 14.84
N ASP A 202 2.34 5.58 16.05
CA ASP A 202 3.48 5.24 16.90
C ASP A 202 4.38 4.20 16.22
N GLU A 203 3.79 3.19 15.57
CA GLU A 203 4.53 2.19 14.82
C GLU A 203 5.31 2.79 13.64
N MET A 204 4.70 3.70 12.88
CA MET A 204 5.40 4.42 11.81
C MET A 204 6.52 5.31 12.35
N GLU A 205 6.32 5.96 13.50
CA GLU A 205 7.35 6.76 14.17
C GLU A 205 8.52 5.88 14.63
N ASP A 206 8.26 4.66 15.11
CA ASP A 206 9.30 3.67 15.43
C ASP A 206 10.10 3.27 14.18
N ILE A 207 9.43 2.97 13.06
CA ILE A 207 10.11 2.66 11.79
C ILE A 207 11.00 3.83 11.38
N TYR A 208 10.48 5.06 11.37
CA TYR A 208 11.25 6.23 10.98
C TYR A 208 12.44 6.51 11.89
N LYS A 209 12.29 6.28 13.20
CA LYS A 209 13.35 6.46 14.18
C LYS A 209 14.49 5.46 13.98
N ASN A 210 14.17 4.20 13.70
CA ASN A 210 15.17 3.13 13.63
C ASN A 210 15.76 2.93 12.23
N ILE A 211 15.00 3.20 11.16
CA ILE A 211 15.38 2.93 9.76
C ILE A 211 15.65 4.22 8.97
N GLY A 212 14.96 5.30 9.31
CA GLY A 212 15.02 6.60 8.63
C GLY A 212 13.67 7.03 8.06
N ALA A 213 13.47 8.35 7.94
CA ALA A 213 12.22 8.92 7.44
C ALA A 213 12.27 9.15 5.92
N PHE A 214 11.22 8.71 5.23
CA PHE A 214 11.00 8.92 3.80
C PHE A 214 9.70 9.71 3.62
N LYS A 215 9.73 10.70 2.72
CA LYS A 215 8.57 11.52 2.38
C LYS A 215 8.21 11.26 0.92
N ASP A 216 7.45 10.19 0.72
CA ASP A 216 7.05 9.75 -0.59
C ASP A 216 5.74 10.44 -1.00
N ARG A 217 5.67 10.87 -2.26
CA ARG A 217 4.44 11.39 -2.86
C ARG A 217 4.38 10.99 -4.32
N THR A 218 3.38 10.20 -4.67
CA THR A 218 3.07 9.85 -6.06
C THR A 218 2.38 11.04 -6.74
N LEU A 219 2.83 11.38 -7.95
CA LEU A 219 2.23 12.40 -8.80
C LEU A 219 1.79 11.75 -10.11
N ALA A 220 0.50 11.88 -10.45
CA ALA A 220 -0.08 11.32 -11.67
C ALA A 220 -0.67 12.43 -12.57
N PRO A 221 0.16 13.30 -13.18
CA PRO A 221 -0.34 14.35 -14.06
C PRO A 221 -0.84 13.76 -15.39
N SER A 222 -2.07 14.10 -15.76
CA SER A 222 -2.67 13.73 -17.05
C SER A 222 -2.44 14.82 -18.10
N PHE A 223 -2.01 14.41 -19.30
CA PHE A 223 -1.91 15.30 -20.45
C PHE A 223 -2.66 14.69 -21.63
N GLU A 224 -3.66 15.40 -22.15
CA GLU A 224 -4.58 14.88 -23.16
C GLU A 224 -4.14 15.17 -24.59
N GLY A 225 -4.58 14.30 -25.50
CA GLY A 225 -4.41 14.47 -26.94
C GLY A 225 -2.96 14.40 -27.42
N THR A 226 -2.76 14.71 -28.70
CA THR A 226 -1.44 14.68 -29.35
C THR A 226 -0.45 15.63 -28.68
N GLU A 227 -0.89 16.82 -28.28
CA GLU A 227 -0.04 17.78 -27.55
C GLU A 227 0.44 17.21 -26.20
N GLY A 228 -0.41 16.45 -25.52
CA GLY A 228 -0.05 15.76 -24.29
C GLY A 228 1.03 14.71 -24.50
N VAL A 229 0.92 13.88 -25.55
CA VAL A 229 1.94 12.90 -25.93
C VAL A 229 3.28 13.57 -26.26
N GLU A 230 3.26 14.64 -27.04
CA GLU A 230 4.48 15.40 -27.37
C GLU A 230 5.13 15.98 -26.11
N LYS A 231 4.33 16.49 -25.17
CA LYS A 231 4.81 17.01 -23.90
C LYS A 231 5.47 15.93 -23.05
N ILE A 232 4.86 14.75 -22.93
CA ILE A 232 5.43 13.61 -22.20
C ILE A 232 6.77 13.21 -22.81
N ASN A 233 6.82 13.05 -24.14
CA ASN A 233 8.05 12.71 -24.85
C ASN A 233 9.16 13.74 -24.63
N ARG A 234 8.83 15.03 -24.65
CA ARG A 234 9.78 16.11 -24.37
C ARG A 234 10.35 16.03 -22.96
N ILE A 235 9.51 15.76 -21.96
CA ILE A 235 9.95 15.63 -20.56
C ILE A 235 10.90 14.45 -20.41
N MET A 236 10.52 13.27 -20.92
CA MET A 236 11.35 12.06 -20.82
C MET A 236 12.69 12.23 -21.55
N ASN A 237 12.68 12.77 -22.77
CA ASN A 237 13.90 13.02 -23.53
C ASN A 237 14.83 14.01 -22.84
N TYR A 238 14.29 15.01 -22.15
CA TYR A 238 15.09 15.95 -21.38
C TYR A 238 15.88 15.23 -20.28
N PHE A 239 15.22 14.44 -19.45
CA PHE A 239 15.88 13.71 -18.35
C PHE A 239 16.90 12.66 -18.83
N ARG A 240 16.67 12.04 -19.99
CA ARG A 240 17.59 11.05 -20.57
C ARG A 240 18.82 11.66 -21.22
N SER A 241 18.64 12.81 -21.86
CA SER A 241 19.68 13.44 -22.69
C SER A 241 20.55 14.44 -21.93
N ASN A 242 20.06 14.96 -20.79
CA ASN A 242 20.77 15.95 -20.01
C ASN A 242 21.32 15.33 -18.72
N GLU A 243 22.59 15.62 -18.42
CA GLU A 243 23.20 15.23 -17.16
C GLU A 243 22.70 16.15 -16.03
N LEU A 244 22.08 15.56 -15.02
CA LEU A 244 21.63 16.28 -13.83
C LEU A 244 22.64 16.04 -12.72
N SER A 245 23.55 16.99 -12.50
CA SER A 245 24.53 16.91 -11.40
C SER A 245 23.93 17.30 -10.05
N THR A 246 22.86 18.11 -10.05
CA THR A 246 22.17 18.53 -8.83
C THR A 246 20.65 18.59 -9.01
N LEU A 247 19.91 18.21 -7.96
CA LEU A 247 18.45 18.33 -7.88
C LEU A 247 18.07 18.92 -6.52
N CYS A 248 17.30 20.01 -6.51
CA CYS A 248 16.89 20.71 -5.28
C CYS A 248 18.07 21.05 -4.32
N GLY A 249 19.26 21.34 -4.87
CA GLY A 249 20.47 21.63 -4.09
C GLY A 249 21.20 20.39 -3.55
N LEU A 250 20.74 19.18 -3.88
CA LEU A 250 21.40 17.92 -3.56
C LEU A 250 22.18 17.40 -4.76
N GLU A 251 23.34 16.81 -4.50
CA GLU A 251 24.15 16.13 -5.51
C GLU A 251 23.47 14.85 -5.95
N VAL A 252 23.33 14.66 -7.26
CA VAL A 252 22.81 13.41 -7.83
C VAL A 252 23.91 12.35 -7.76
N LYS A 253 23.66 11.25 -7.04
CA LYS A 253 24.64 10.17 -6.84
C LYS A 253 24.52 9.03 -7.84
N LYS A 254 23.34 8.85 -8.42
CA LYS A 254 23.03 7.77 -9.36
C LYS A 254 21.80 8.17 -10.18
N VAL A 255 21.80 7.79 -11.45
CA VAL A 255 20.63 7.89 -12.33
C VAL A 255 20.33 6.49 -12.87
N GLU A 256 19.08 6.05 -12.77
CA GLU A 256 18.63 4.76 -13.30
C GLU A 256 17.57 5.01 -14.38
N ASP A 257 17.75 4.42 -15.56
CA ASP A 257 16.74 4.43 -16.63
C ASP A 257 16.39 2.99 -16.99
N TYR A 258 15.27 2.51 -16.48
CA TYR A 258 14.82 1.13 -16.66
C TYR A 258 14.55 0.74 -18.12
N GLU A 259 14.47 1.68 -19.07
CA GLU A 259 14.42 1.36 -20.51
C GLU A 259 15.80 0.94 -21.06
N SER A 260 16.88 1.51 -20.53
CA SER A 260 18.25 1.24 -20.97
C SER A 260 19.10 0.44 -19.96
N GLY A 261 18.57 0.18 -18.77
CA GLY A 261 19.24 -0.52 -17.66
C GLY A 261 19.94 0.44 -16.68
N TYR A 262 20.83 -0.10 -15.83
CA TYR A 262 21.62 0.74 -14.91
C TYR A 262 22.64 1.57 -15.68
N LEU A 263 22.44 2.89 -15.71
CA LEU A 263 23.44 3.83 -16.23
C LEU A 263 24.33 4.27 -15.06
N ASN A 264 25.52 3.69 -14.94
CA ASN A 264 26.55 4.27 -14.06
C ASN A 264 27.03 5.58 -14.70
N ARG A 265 26.41 6.70 -14.32
CA ARG A 265 26.89 8.05 -14.55
C ARG A 265 27.08 8.71 -13.19
#